data_AF-A0A2T1C215-F1
#
_entry.id   AF-A0A2T1C215-F1
#
_cell.length_a   1.000
_cell.length_b   1.000
_cell.length_c   1.000
_cell.angle_alpha   90.00
_cell.angle_beta   90.00
_cell.angle_gamma   90.00
#
_symmetry.space_group_name_H-M   'P 1'
#
loop_
_entity.id
_entity.type
_entity.pdbx_description
1 polymer ?
#
loop_
_entity_poly.entity_id
_entity_poly.type
_entity_poly.pdbx_seq_one_letter_code
_entity_poly.pdbx_strand_id
1 'polypeptide(L)'
;MDIQAYKLLEPTKSPNTRPLFFAGLILGLGQGGFFDGIVFHQLLQWHHMFSSIKTHATVAGMELNTLGDGLFHLFDWLLTLTGIGLLWRAGRYASDVWSGRLFVGSLLVGAGLFNLVEGIIDHQILGIHHLKPGIHQGLWDLGFLASGVLLVVIGLILMRTVKTSGDG
;
A
#
# COMPACT_ATOMS: atom_id res chain seq x y z
N MET A 1 19.10 -28.51 -45.48
CA MET A 1 18.30 -28.62 -44.25
C MET A 1 18.64 -27.40 -43.42
N ASP A 2 17.75 -26.41 -43.38
CA ASP A 2 18.04 -25.06 -42.91
C ASP A 2 17.84 -24.93 -41.39
N ILE A 3 18.93 -24.67 -40.66
CA ILE A 3 18.96 -24.56 -39.20
C ILE A 3 18.26 -23.26 -38.73
N GLN A 4 18.06 -22.29 -39.62
CA GLN A 4 17.40 -21.01 -39.27
C GLN A 4 15.89 -21.15 -39.07
N ALA A 5 15.25 -22.17 -39.65
CA ALA A 5 13.80 -22.35 -39.56
C ALA A 5 13.30 -22.76 -38.16
N TYR A 6 14.15 -23.35 -37.32
CA TYR A 6 13.76 -23.78 -35.96
C TYR A 6 13.77 -22.66 -34.91
N LYS A 7 14.49 -21.55 -35.18
CA LYS A 7 14.57 -20.42 -34.25
C LYS A 7 13.31 -19.54 -34.23
N LEU A 8 12.43 -19.69 -35.22
CA LEU A 8 11.20 -18.91 -35.36
C LEU A 8 10.00 -19.51 -34.60
N LEU A 9 10.18 -20.65 -33.93
CA LEU A 9 9.11 -21.34 -33.19
C LEU A 9 9.31 -21.34 -31.67
N GLU A 10 10.30 -20.63 -31.13
CA GLU A 10 10.35 -20.41 -29.69
C GLU A 10 9.21 -19.44 -29.31
N PRO A 11 8.17 -19.88 -28.58
CA PRO A 11 7.15 -18.98 -28.12
C PRO A 11 7.83 -17.93 -27.24
N THR A 12 7.74 -16.66 -27.64
CA THR A 12 8.26 -15.54 -26.84
C THR A 12 7.61 -15.62 -25.47
N LYS A 13 8.41 -15.99 -24.47
CA LYS A 13 7.92 -16.17 -23.10
C LYS A 13 7.41 -14.81 -22.65
N SER A 14 6.10 -14.69 -22.41
CA SER A 14 5.52 -13.42 -22.01
C SER A 14 6.24 -12.92 -20.75
N PRO A 15 6.69 -11.66 -20.73
CA PRO A 15 7.45 -11.14 -19.60
C PRO A 15 6.67 -11.28 -18.28
N ASN A 16 7.29 -11.90 -17.26
CA ASN A 16 6.65 -12.13 -15.96
C ASN A 16 6.72 -10.89 -15.06
N THR A 17 5.64 -10.12 -15.01
CA THR A 17 5.50 -8.88 -14.23
C THR A 17 5.09 -9.09 -12.77
N ARG A 18 4.71 -10.32 -12.37
CA ARG A 18 4.18 -10.60 -11.03
C ARG A 18 5.13 -10.21 -9.89
N PRO A 19 6.44 -10.47 -9.96
CA PRO A 19 7.36 -10.10 -8.87
C PRO A 19 7.36 -8.59 -8.60
N LEU A 20 7.38 -7.77 -9.65
CA LEU A 20 7.38 -6.31 -9.53
C LEU A 20 6.04 -5.77 -9.02
N PHE A 21 4.93 -6.38 -9.44
CA PHE A 21 3.61 -6.08 -8.92
C PHE A 21 3.52 -6.30 -7.41
N PHE A 22 3.88 -7.50 -6.92
CA PHE A 22 3.81 -7.81 -5.50
C PHE A 22 4.79 -6.97 -4.67
N ALA A 23 5.97 -6.67 -5.20
CA ALA A 23 6.91 -5.76 -4.56
C ALA A 23 6.28 -4.38 -4.34
N GLY A 24 5.69 -3.79 -5.38
CA GLY A 24 5.01 -2.50 -5.27
C GLY A 24 3.80 -2.57 -4.34
N LEU A 25 2.96 -3.60 -4.45
CA LEU A 25 1.76 -3.78 -3.63
C LEU A 25 2.08 -3.82 -2.12
N ILE A 26 3.04 -4.67 -1.73
CA ILE A 26 3.42 -4.84 -0.32
C ILE A 26 4.12 -3.59 0.22
N LEU A 27 4.97 -2.95 -0.59
CA LEU A 27 5.52 -1.64 -0.23
C LEU A 27 4.41 -0.61 -0.03
N GLY A 28 3.43 -0.57 -0.94
CA GLY A 28 2.30 0.35 -0.86
C GLY A 28 1.51 0.20 0.42
N LEU A 29 1.22 -1.03 0.85
CA LEU A 29 0.53 -1.28 2.13
C LEU A 29 1.30 -0.68 3.31
N GLY A 30 2.61 -0.98 3.43
CA GLY A 30 3.43 -0.47 4.52
C GLY A 30 3.62 1.05 4.47
N GLN A 31 3.76 1.65 3.27
CA GLN A 31 3.88 3.10 3.13
C GLN A 31 2.55 3.83 3.39
N GLY A 32 1.41 3.21 3.08
CA GLY A 32 0.09 3.72 3.46
C GLY A 32 -0.05 3.79 4.99
N GLY A 33 0.29 2.72 5.68
CA GLY A 33 0.28 2.69 7.15
C GLY A 33 1.24 3.69 7.79
N PHE A 34 2.48 3.77 7.28
CA PHE A 34 3.42 4.80 7.75
C PHE A 34 2.91 6.22 7.52
N PHE A 35 2.27 6.50 6.39
CA PHE A 35 1.69 7.81 6.15
C PHE A 35 0.61 8.11 7.19
N ASP A 36 -0.26 7.15 7.48
CA ASP A 36 -1.29 7.30 8.51
C ASP A 36 -0.69 7.56 9.90
N GLY A 37 0.23 6.71 10.33
CA GLY A 37 0.88 6.81 11.64
C GLY A 37 1.73 8.08 11.80
N ILE A 38 2.50 8.47 10.79
CA ILE A 38 3.31 9.70 10.86
C ILE A 38 2.42 10.93 10.78
N VAL A 39 1.55 11.03 9.77
CA VAL A 39 0.81 12.26 9.51
C VAL A 39 -0.33 12.42 10.52
N PHE A 40 -1.17 11.40 10.69
CA PHE A 40 -2.37 11.52 11.52
C PHE A 40 -2.12 11.20 12.99
N HIS A 41 -1.27 10.23 13.34
CA HIS A 41 -1.00 9.95 14.77
C HIS A 41 0.02 10.89 15.39
N GLN A 42 1.09 11.22 14.66
CA GLN A 42 2.24 11.91 15.26
C GLN A 42 2.27 13.41 14.96
N LEU A 43 2.13 13.80 13.70
CA LEU A 43 2.22 15.21 13.30
C LEU A 43 0.94 15.97 13.63
N LEU A 44 -0.21 15.43 13.23
CA LEU A 44 -1.51 16.05 13.45
C LEU A 44 -2.13 15.63 14.77
N GLN A 45 -1.75 14.47 15.31
CA GLN A 45 -2.28 13.89 16.55
C GLN A 45 -3.82 13.86 16.55
N TRP A 46 -4.42 13.58 15.39
CA TRP A 46 -5.87 13.53 15.27
C TRP A 46 -6.45 12.31 15.95
N HIS A 47 -5.73 11.20 15.86
CA HIS A 47 -6.12 9.92 16.44
C HIS A 47 -4.87 9.09 16.72
N HIS A 48 -5.04 8.07 17.56
CA HIS A 48 -4.07 7.03 17.86
C HIS A 48 -4.81 5.68 17.89
N MET A 49 -4.07 4.56 17.89
CA MET A 49 -4.62 3.19 17.82
C MET A 49 -5.84 2.92 18.70
N PHE A 50 -5.90 3.50 19.89
CA PHE A 50 -6.98 3.26 20.86
C PHE A 50 -7.72 4.53 21.26
N SER A 51 -7.51 5.63 20.54
CA SER A 51 -8.01 6.96 20.91
C SER A 51 -9.54 7.05 21.01
N SER A 52 -10.27 6.20 20.27
CA SER A 52 -11.75 6.16 20.32
C SER A 52 -12.30 5.41 21.54
N ILE A 53 -11.49 4.58 22.19
CA ILE A 53 -11.90 3.78 23.37
C ILE A 53 -11.14 4.16 24.65
N LYS A 54 -9.99 4.85 24.52
CA LYS A 54 -9.15 5.32 25.62
C LYS A 54 -8.58 6.70 25.29
N THR A 55 -8.91 7.68 26.13
CA THR A 55 -8.43 9.06 25.98
C THR A 55 -6.91 9.13 26.03
N HIS A 56 -6.31 9.85 25.08
CA HIS A 56 -4.89 10.18 25.07
C HIS A 56 -4.57 11.43 25.93
N ALA A 57 -5.56 12.01 26.63
CA ALA A 57 -5.38 13.18 27.51
C ALA A 57 -4.85 12.84 28.91
N THR A 58 -4.54 11.57 29.18
CA THR A 58 -3.93 11.10 30.44
C THR A 58 -2.62 10.39 30.14
N VAL A 59 -1.69 10.38 31.10
CA VAL A 59 -0.40 9.67 30.92
C VAL A 59 -0.62 8.19 30.59
N ALA A 60 -1.43 7.48 31.39
CA ALA A 60 -1.70 6.06 31.15
C ALA A 60 -2.37 5.80 29.79
N GLY A 61 -3.29 6.67 29.36
CA GLY A 61 -3.91 6.55 28.04
C GLY A 61 -2.94 6.87 26.90
N MET A 62 -2.03 7.82 27.09
CA MET A 62 -0.98 8.15 26.14
C MET A 62 0.05 7.01 26.02
N GLU A 63 0.42 6.37 27.12
CA GLU A 63 1.32 5.20 27.12
C GLU A 63 0.71 4.03 26.33
N LEU A 64 -0.59 3.75 26.54
CA LEU A 64 -1.30 2.69 25.81
C LEU A 64 -1.37 3.01 24.31
N ASN A 65 -1.70 4.24 23.94
CA ASN A 65 -1.74 4.67 22.54
C ASN A 65 -0.35 4.65 21.91
N THR A 66 0.69 5.07 22.63
CA THR A 66 2.09 5.00 22.17
C THR A 66 2.50 3.56 21.88
N LEU A 67 2.12 2.61 22.75
CA LEU A 67 2.37 1.19 22.51
C LEU A 67 1.61 0.70 21.27
N GLY A 68 0.33 1.06 21.15
CA GLY A 68 -0.49 0.72 19.98
C GLY A 68 0.14 1.22 18.69
N ASP A 69 0.42 2.51 18.60
CA ASP A 69 1.06 3.13 17.44
C ASP A 69 2.42 2.49 17.15
N GLY A 70 3.19 2.12 18.18
CA GLY A 70 4.46 1.40 18.01
C GLY A 70 4.30 0.02 17.38
N LEU A 71 3.27 -0.75 17.79
CA LEU A 71 2.95 -2.05 17.20
C LEU A 71 2.45 -1.91 15.76
N PHE A 72 1.66 -0.88 15.49
CA PHE A 72 1.21 -0.53 14.15
C PHE A 72 2.40 -0.20 13.23
N HIS A 73 3.30 0.69 13.66
CA HIS A 73 4.51 0.99 12.90
C HIS A 73 5.44 -0.21 12.71
N LEU A 74 5.51 -1.12 13.69
CA LEU A 74 6.29 -2.34 13.54
C LEU A 74 5.71 -3.21 12.41
N PHE A 75 4.39 -3.33 12.32
CA PHE A 75 3.75 -4.03 11.22
C PHE A 75 4.05 -3.37 9.87
N ASP A 76 3.93 -2.05 9.76
CA ASP A 76 4.25 -1.30 8.54
C ASP A 76 5.72 -1.41 8.14
N TRP A 77 6.62 -1.42 9.13
CA TRP A 77 8.04 -1.62 8.94
C TRP A 77 8.34 -3.01 8.36
N LEU A 78 7.71 -4.06 8.89
CA LEU A 78 7.86 -5.43 8.38
C LEU A 78 7.31 -5.58 6.96
N LEU A 79 6.17 -4.96 6.65
CA LEU A 79 5.64 -4.89 5.29
C LEU A 79 6.62 -4.17 4.36
N THR A 80 7.19 -3.05 4.80
CA THR A 80 8.17 -2.29 4.03
C THR A 80 9.43 -3.12 3.75
N LEU A 81 10.01 -3.77 4.76
CA LEU A 81 11.17 -4.65 4.58
C LEU A 81 10.86 -5.81 3.61
N THR A 82 9.69 -6.41 3.74
CA THR A 82 9.23 -7.49 2.85
C THR A 82 9.13 -6.98 1.41
N GLY A 83 8.53 -5.81 1.22
CA GLY A 83 8.40 -5.15 -0.06
C GLY A 83 9.76 -4.80 -0.70
N ILE A 84 10.72 -4.30 0.10
CA ILE A 84 12.10 -4.06 -0.35
C ILE A 84 12.76 -5.37 -0.78
N GLY A 85 12.62 -6.44 0.01
CA GLY A 85 13.15 -7.76 -0.31
C GLY A 85 12.56 -8.33 -1.61
N LEU A 86 11.25 -8.18 -1.81
CA LEU A 86 10.57 -8.56 -3.06
C LEU A 86 11.06 -7.72 -4.24
N LEU A 87 11.23 -6.40 -4.06
CA LEU A 87 11.74 -5.50 -5.09
C LEU A 87 13.17 -5.86 -5.49
N TRP A 88 14.04 -6.12 -4.52
CA TRP A 88 15.41 -6.57 -4.74
C TRP A 88 15.43 -7.88 -5.54
N ARG A 89 14.61 -8.86 -5.15
CA ARG A 89 14.49 -10.13 -5.88
C ARG A 89 13.95 -9.94 -7.29
N ALA A 90 12.99 -9.04 -7.49
CA ALA A 90 12.45 -8.72 -8.81
C ALA A 90 13.53 -8.10 -9.71
N GLY A 91 14.31 -7.14 -9.21
CA GLY A 91 15.41 -6.53 -9.97
C GLY A 91 16.54 -7.51 -10.30
N ARG A 92 16.87 -8.42 -9.37
CA ARG A 92 18.01 -9.35 -9.53
C ARG A 92 17.71 -10.59 -10.38
N TYR A 93 16.45 -11.02 -10.46
CA TYR A 93 16.08 -12.30 -11.10
C TYR A 93 14.93 -12.22 -12.12
N ALA A 94 14.25 -11.08 -12.26
CA ALA A 94 13.15 -10.88 -13.20
C ALA A 94 13.42 -9.71 -14.17
N SER A 95 14.69 -9.51 -14.53
CA SER A 95 15.24 -8.31 -15.20
C SER A 95 14.64 -7.95 -16.56
N ASP A 96 13.81 -8.81 -17.15
CA ASP A 96 13.28 -8.59 -18.50
C ASP A 96 12.05 -7.66 -18.54
N VAL A 97 11.54 -7.20 -17.39
CA VAL A 97 10.27 -6.44 -17.30
C VAL A 97 10.24 -5.31 -16.26
N TRP A 98 11.34 -4.57 -16.13
CA TRP A 98 11.34 -3.40 -15.25
C TRP A 98 10.43 -2.30 -15.79
N SER A 99 9.34 -2.00 -15.09
CA SER A 99 8.37 -0.97 -15.45
C SER A 99 8.05 -0.08 -14.25
N GLY A 100 8.50 1.18 -14.31
CA GLY A 100 8.21 2.17 -13.27
C GLY A 100 6.70 2.42 -13.12
N ARG A 101 5.94 2.39 -14.22
CA ARG A 101 4.47 2.52 -14.20
C ARG A 101 3.80 1.36 -13.45
N LEU A 102 4.26 0.12 -13.70
CA LEU A 102 3.75 -1.04 -12.98
C LEU A 102 4.05 -0.93 -11.49
N PHE A 103 5.30 -0.60 -11.15
CA PHE A 103 5.75 -0.49 -9.77
C PHE A 103 4.96 0.59 -9.00
N VAL A 104 4.94 1.83 -9.52
CA VAL A 104 4.23 2.95 -8.91
C VAL A 104 2.72 2.68 -8.85
N GLY A 105 2.14 2.12 -9.92
CA GLY A 105 0.72 1.76 -9.91
C GLY A 105 0.38 0.70 -8.85
N SER A 106 1.24 -0.31 -8.67
CA SER A 106 1.06 -1.34 -7.64
C SER A 106 1.23 -0.76 -6.23
N LEU A 107 2.16 0.18 -6.04
CA LEU A 107 2.36 0.90 -4.79
C LEU A 107 1.12 1.72 -4.41
N LEU A 108 0.53 2.46 -5.35
CA LEU A 108 -0.72 3.19 -5.10
C LEU A 108 -1.88 2.25 -4.77
N VAL A 109 -1.99 1.10 -5.45
CA VAL A 109 -3.00 0.09 -5.09
C VAL A 109 -2.77 -0.42 -3.68
N GLY A 110 -1.52 -0.71 -3.28
CA GLY A 110 -1.20 -1.14 -1.92
C GLY A 110 -1.60 -0.10 -0.87
N ALA A 111 -1.23 1.16 -1.07
CA ALA A 111 -1.60 2.24 -0.15
C ALA A 111 -3.12 2.46 -0.08
N GLY A 112 -3.80 2.37 -1.22
CA GLY A 112 -5.26 2.47 -1.25
C GLY A 112 -5.95 1.29 -0.55
N LEU A 113 -5.42 0.07 -0.69
CA LEU A 113 -5.92 -1.10 0.03
C LEU A 113 -5.70 -0.98 1.54
N PHE A 114 -4.60 -0.38 1.98
CA PHE A 114 -4.38 -0.06 3.39
C PHE A 114 -5.54 0.80 3.91
N ASN A 115 -5.83 1.95 3.27
CA ASN A 115 -6.90 2.84 3.70
C ASN A 115 -8.29 2.16 3.71
N LEU A 116 -8.54 1.27 2.73
CA LEU A 116 -9.82 0.56 2.65
C LEU A 116 -9.96 -0.48 3.76
N VAL A 117 -8.91 -1.27 4.02
CA VAL A 117 -8.93 -2.33 5.03
C VAL A 117 -9.02 -1.71 6.42
N GLU A 118 -8.16 -0.75 6.72
CA GLU A 118 -8.10 -0.07 8.01
C GLU A 118 -9.42 0.71 8.25
N GLY A 119 -9.86 1.52 7.28
CA GLY A 119 -11.11 2.27 7.42
C GLY A 119 -12.36 1.40 7.56
N ILE A 120 -12.43 0.25 6.89
CA ILE A 120 -13.59 -0.66 7.04
C ILE A 120 -13.53 -1.40 8.37
N ILE A 121 -12.37 -1.97 8.72
CA ILE A 121 -12.25 -2.82 9.90
C ILE A 121 -12.24 -1.96 11.17
N ASP A 122 -11.32 -1.01 11.27
CA ASP A 122 -11.03 -0.32 12.52
C ASP A 122 -11.95 0.88 12.77
N HIS A 123 -12.39 1.59 11.72
CA HIS A 123 -13.31 2.72 11.88
C HIS A 123 -14.78 2.29 11.88
N GLN A 124 -15.19 1.39 10.98
CA GLN A 124 -16.61 1.07 10.78
C GLN A 124 -17.07 -0.17 11.55
N ILE A 125 -16.32 -1.28 11.46
CA ILE A 125 -16.73 -2.54 12.11
C ILE A 125 -16.39 -2.51 13.60
N LEU A 126 -15.15 -2.16 13.95
CA LEU A 126 -14.67 -2.15 15.34
C LEU A 126 -14.93 -0.81 16.04
N GLY A 127 -14.90 0.31 15.31
CA GLY A 127 -15.13 1.64 15.87
C GLY A 127 -14.08 2.08 16.89
N ILE A 128 -12.86 1.54 16.78
CA ILE A 128 -11.77 1.81 17.73
C ILE A 128 -10.84 2.95 17.26
N HIS A 129 -10.91 3.31 15.97
CA HIS A 129 -9.87 4.09 15.31
C HIS A 129 -10.41 5.16 14.34
N HIS A 130 -11.34 6.03 14.72
CA HIS A 130 -11.84 7.04 13.76
C HIS A 130 -10.73 8.01 13.27
N LEU A 131 -10.72 8.38 11.98
CA LEU A 131 -9.67 9.24 11.37
C LEU A 131 -9.52 10.57 12.12
N LYS A 132 -10.66 11.15 12.53
CA LYS A 132 -10.68 12.37 13.32
C LYS A 132 -11.90 12.35 14.25
N PRO A 133 -11.71 11.94 15.52
CA PRO A 133 -12.78 11.91 16.51
C PRO A 133 -13.45 13.27 16.68
N GLY A 134 -14.76 13.25 16.92
CA GLY A 134 -15.59 14.44 17.14
C GLY A 134 -16.86 14.48 16.29
N ILE A 135 -17.50 15.66 16.22
CA ILE A 135 -18.84 15.85 15.65
C ILE A 135 -18.99 15.40 14.18
N HIS A 136 -17.89 15.35 13.41
CA HIS A 136 -17.89 14.99 11.99
C HIS A 136 -17.10 13.72 11.68
N GLN A 137 -16.83 12.85 12.66
CA GLN A 137 -15.96 11.68 12.48
C GLN A 137 -16.37 10.80 11.29
N GLY A 138 -17.67 10.57 11.09
CA GLY A 138 -18.15 9.76 9.96
C GLY A 138 -17.84 10.37 8.59
N LEU A 139 -17.80 11.70 8.46
CA LEU A 139 -17.39 12.34 7.21
C LEU A 139 -15.89 12.19 6.95
N TRP A 140 -15.09 12.24 8.01
CA TRP A 140 -13.64 11.99 7.92
C TRP A 140 -13.35 10.54 7.54
N ASP A 141 -14.04 9.58 8.14
CA ASP A 141 -13.91 8.15 7.80
C ASP A 141 -14.32 7.87 6.35
N LEU A 142 -15.40 8.50 5.86
CA LEU A 142 -15.78 8.41 4.45
C LEU A 142 -14.74 9.04 3.52
N GLY A 143 -14.15 10.17 3.91
CA GLY A 143 -13.05 10.80 3.19
C GLY A 143 -11.82 9.89 3.10
N PHE A 144 -11.51 9.19 4.19
CA PHE A 144 -10.43 8.20 4.25
C PHE A 144 -10.66 7.05 3.26
N LEU A 145 -11.85 6.44 3.28
CA LEU A 145 -12.21 5.38 2.32
C LEU A 145 -12.21 5.88 0.88
N ALA A 146 -12.75 7.08 0.63
CA ALA A 146 -12.76 7.68 -0.71
C ALA A 146 -11.34 7.90 -1.24
N SER A 147 -10.40 8.31 -0.39
CA SER A 147 -8.99 8.43 -0.75
C SER A 147 -8.38 7.07 -1.11
N GLY A 148 -8.76 6.00 -0.38
CA GLY A 148 -8.34 4.63 -0.69
C GLY A 148 -8.81 4.16 -2.07
N VAL A 149 -10.10 4.37 -2.38
CA VAL A 149 -10.65 4.08 -3.73
C VAL A 149 -9.91 4.86 -4.80
N LEU A 150 -9.66 6.15 -4.57
CA LEU A 150 -8.96 7.01 -5.53
C LEU A 150 -7.54 6.49 -5.82
N LEU A 151 -6.78 6.13 -4.78
CA LEU A 151 -5.44 5.56 -4.91
C LEU A 151 -5.45 4.25 -5.71
N VAL A 152 -6.39 3.34 -5.42
CA VAL A 152 -6.56 2.09 -6.17
C VAL A 152 -6.87 2.37 -7.64
N VAL A 153 -7.81 3.27 -7.94
CA VAL A 153 -8.21 3.60 -9.31
C VAL A 153 -7.04 4.20 -10.09
N ILE A 154 -6.33 5.18 -9.51
CA ILE A 154 -5.15 5.79 -10.15
C ILE A 154 -4.08 4.72 -10.41
N GLY A 155 -3.81 3.85 -9.42
CA GLY A 155 -2.86 2.77 -9.57
C GLY A 155 -3.22 1.80 -10.70
N LEU A 156 -4.49 1.40 -10.80
CA LEU A 156 -4.99 0.55 -11.88
C LEU A 156 -4.87 1.23 -13.25
N ILE A 157 -5.14 2.53 -13.36
CA ILE A 157 -5.00 3.29 -14.61
C ILE A 157 -3.53 3.31 -15.05
N LEU A 158 -2.59 3.60 -14.13
CA LEU A 158 -1.15 3.63 -14.44
C LEU A 158 -0.63 2.28 -14.95
N MET A 159 -1.12 1.17 -14.37
CA MET A 159 -0.73 -0.18 -14.80
C MET A 159 -1.26 -0.56 -16.18
N ARG A 160 -2.41 0.00 -16.59
CA ARG A 160 -3.02 -0.28 -17.92
C ARG A 160 -2.25 0.36 -19.08
N THR A 161 -1.51 1.44 -18.85
CA THR A 161 -0.71 2.13 -19.90
C THR A 161 0.59 1.40 -20.26
N VAL A 162 0.80 0.16 -19.79
CA VAL A 162 2.02 -0.64 -20.02
C VAL A 162 1.95 -1.49 -21.30
N LYS A 163 1.00 -1.24 -22.22
CA LYS A 163 0.78 -2.09 -23.41
C LYS A 163 1.04 -1.48 -24.79
N THR A 164 1.72 -0.33 -24.91
CA THR A 164 1.92 0.35 -26.22
C THR A 164 3.30 0.98 -26.38
N SER A 165 4.36 0.17 -26.46
CA SER A 165 5.68 0.62 -26.93
C SER A 165 6.43 -0.52 -27.63
N GLY A 166 5.72 -1.27 -28.48
CA GLY A 166 6.27 -2.42 -29.20
C GLY A 166 6.19 -2.34 -30.73
N ASP A 167 5.72 -1.22 -31.30
CA ASP A 167 5.70 -0.99 -32.75
C ASP A 167 6.48 0.29 -33.06
N GLY A 168 7.72 0.11 -33.51
CA GLY A 168 8.64 1.15 -33.98
C GLY A 168 9.77 0.51 -34.75
#